data_AF-A0A1W9X510-F1
#
_entry.id   AF-A0A1W9X510-F1
#
_cell.length_a   1.000
_cell.length_b   1.000
_cell.length_c   1.000
_cell.angle_alpha   90.00
_cell.angle_beta   90.00
_cell.angle_gamma   90.00
#
_symmetry.space_group_name_H-M   'P 1'
#
loop_
_entity.id
_entity.type
_entity.pdbx_description
1 polymer ?
#
loop_
_entity_poly.entity_id
_entity_poly.type
_entity_poly.pdbx_seq_one_letter_code
_entity_poly.pdbx_strand_id
1 'polypeptide(L)'
;MITELKMNSKHTKKPLCVDLDGTLIATDSLWESVLLLLRHNFLLSFLLPLWLMKGRAYFKHQIAQHVTLDVATLPYRDNVLAFLQREKNNGRLLVLATAAHQKIAEAVAEHLKLFDEIIASDAHTNMKGATKRDALKQRFGVYDYIGDSRADLPILQAAHEGFLVAPSTTLLKQTQCPPERVFSVPKATWQVWLKALRPHQWAKNVLIFLPLVLSHQLFDLTKFSLALLAFIAFSLVASSGYILNDLLDLAADRAHPSKRHRPFAAGLIPIRYGFPLFAALIGFSFLVSLLMLPLGFTSMLGLYLLITITYSFYLKQKLIVDVLVLAGLYTHRILAGSIAVAVPSSSWLLAFSMFIFMSLAFLKRYVELLQLTGDKTLKNRNYEVDDIEMIASMGPASGYLAVLVFSLYVSSEKVSLLYSSPFILWLICPILLYWITRVWFLAHRRQMLDDPVQFALTDKITWLIVACIIILVLLAKLVSGQIVNFGLFA
;
A
#
# COMPACT_ATOMS: atom_id res chain seq x y z
N MET A 1 -42.28 30.92 -53.75
CA MET A 1 -42.80 30.53 -52.42
C MET A 1 -42.45 29.07 -52.10
N ILE A 2 -41.20 28.62 -52.27
CA ILE A 2 -40.66 27.35 -51.72
C ILE A 2 -39.13 27.52 -51.61
N THR A 3 -38.66 28.43 -50.77
CA THR A 3 -37.22 28.54 -50.46
C THR A 3 -36.99 29.11 -49.05
N GLU A 4 -37.72 28.62 -48.06
CA GLU A 4 -37.57 29.14 -46.67
C GLU A 4 -37.84 28.10 -45.58
N LEU A 5 -37.56 26.82 -45.84
CA LEU A 5 -37.73 25.73 -44.86
C LEU A 5 -36.51 24.80 -44.78
N LYS A 6 -35.32 25.39 -44.62
CA LYS A 6 -34.14 24.70 -44.07
C LYS A 6 -33.43 25.59 -43.04
N MET A 7 -34.21 26.11 -42.10
CA MET A 7 -33.65 26.53 -40.81
C MET A 7 -33.49 25.28 -39.96
N ASN A 8 -32.25 24.81 -39.92
CA ASN A 8 -31.75 23.67 -39.17
C ASN A 8 -32.24 23.73 -37.71
N SER A 9 -33.19 22.85 -37.36
CA SER A 9 -33.58 22.61 -35.97
C SER A 9 -32.39 21.96 -35.24
N LYS A 10 -31.53 22.78 -34.63
CA LYS A 10 -30.68 22.32 -33.52
C LYS A 10 -31.65 21.82 -32.45
N HIS A 11 -31.90 20.52 -32.40
CA HIS A 11 -32.51 19.89 -31.24
C HIS A 11 -31.59 20.19 -30.05
N THR A 12 -31.95 21.21 -29.26
CA THR A 12 -31.24 21.58 -28.04
C THR A 12 -31.35 20.41 -27.07
N LYS A 13 -30.32 19.56 -27.04
CA LYS A 13 -30.22 18.47 -26.06
C LYS A 13 -30.42 19.06 -24.66
N LYS A 14 -31.26 18.41 -23.86
CA LYS A 14 -31.59 18.82 -22.49
C LYS A 14 -30.33 18.88 -21.62
N PRO A 15 -30.27 19.73 -20.58
CA PRO A 15 -29.14 19.75 -19.65
C PRO A 15 -28.82 18.35 -19.12
N LEU A 16 -27.54 17.98 -19.14
CA LEU A 16 -27.08 16.72 -18.55
C LEU A 16 -26.47 17.00 -17.17
N CYS A 17 -27.14 16.49 -16.15
CA CYS A 17 -26.73 16.61 -14.76
C CYS A 17 -25.89 15.41 -14.35
N VAL A 18 -24.68 15.65 -13.86
CA VAL A 18 -23.65 14.63 -13.64
C VAL A 18 -23.31 14.54 -12.17
N ASP A 19 -23.41 13.35 -11.58
CA ASP A 19 -22.90 13.13 -10.22
C ASP A 19 -21.37 13.00 -10.19
N LEU A 20 -20.77 13.32 -9.04
CA LEU A 20 -19.32 13.28 -8.86
C LEU A 20 -18.86 11.91 -8.34
N ASP A 21 -19.18 11.62 -7.07
CA ASP A 21 -18.71 10.45 -6.34
C ASP A 21 -19.28 9.17 -6.96
N GLY A 22 -18.45 8.14 -7.15
CA GLY A 22 -18.84 6.87 -7.79
C GLY A 22 -19.12 6.95 -9.31
N THR A 23 -19.52 8.13 -9.80
CA THR A 23 -19.92 8.40 -11.19
C THR A 23 -18.77 8.96 -12.02
N LEU A 24 -18.38 10.22 -11.82
CA LEU A 24 -17.27 10.85 -12.54
C LEU A 24 -15.91 10.35 -12.04
N ILE A 25 -15.79 10.20 -10.72
CA ILE A 25 -14.61 9.63 -10.05
C ILE A 25 -14.93 8.22 -9.52
N ALA A 26 -13.97 7.30 -9.56
CA ALA A 26 -14.14 5.93 -9.09
C ALA A 26 -14.18 5.77 -7.56
N THR A 27 -14.18 6.88 -6.83
CA THR A 27 -14.00 6.97 -5.38
C THR A 27 -15.09 7.83 -4.75
N ASP A 28 -15.01 8.02 -3.44
CA ASP A 28 -15.90 8.90 -2.67
C ASP A 28 -15.05 10.02 -2.03
N SER A 29 -15.31 11.25 -2.46
CA SER A 29 -14.59 12.46 -2.04
C SER A 29 -14.69 12.73 -0.54
N LEU A 30 -15.76 12.30 0.14
CA LEU A 30 -15.89 12.44 1.59
C LEU A 30 -14.91 11.51 2.32
N TRP A 31 -14.82 10.24 1.89
CA TRP A 31 -13.89 9.29 2.48
C TRP A 31 -12.44 9.68 2.26
N GLU A 32 -12.11 10.23 1.08
CA GLU A 32 -10.77 10.78 0.84
C GLU A 32 -10.45 11.97 1.73
N SER A 33 -11.42 12.88 1.90
CA SER A 33 -11.22 14.05 2.77
C SER A 33 -11.04 13.65 4.23
N VAL A 34 -11.75 12.62 4.70
CA VAL A 34 -11.57 12.05 6.05
C VAL A 34 -10.18 11.43 6.21
N LEU A 35 -9.70 10.67 5.23
CA LEU A 35 -8.34 10.10 5.26
C LEU A 35 -7.26 11.18 5.25
N LEU A 36 -7.46 12.23 4.46
CA LEU A 36 -6.54 13.36 4.41
C LEU A 36 -6.53 14.14 5.73
N LEU A 37 -7.68 14.29 6.40
CA LEU A 37 -7.76 14.84 7.76
C LEU A 37 -6.99 13.97 8.75
N LEU A 38 -7.20 12.65 8.73
CA LEU A 38 -6.50 11.69 9.60
C LEU A 38 -4.98 11.78 9.43
N ARG A 39 -4.51 11.97 8.19
CA ARG A 39 -3.08 12.12 7.88
C ARG A 39 -2.50 13.45 8.37
N HIS A 40 -3.17 14.57 8.13
CA HIS A 40 -2.64 15.90 8.46
C HIS A 40 -2.85 16.28 9.93
N ASN A 41 -3.99 15.90 10.51
CA ASN A 41 -4.34 16.24 11.87
C ASN A 41 -5.13 15.11 12.53
N PHE A 42 -4.38 14.12 13.01
CA PHE A 42 -4.94 12.97 13.72
C PHE A 42 -5.81 13.38 14.92
N LEU A 43 -5.47 14.46 15.64
CA LEU A 43 -6.24 14.91 16.80
C LEU A 43 -7.63 15.45 16.41
N LEU A 44 -7.74 16.17 15.28
CA LEU A 44 -9.04 16.63 14.80
C LEU A 44 -9.98 15.48 14.39
N SER A 45 -9.45 14.31 14.06
CA SER A 45 -10.27 13.16 13.69
C SER A 45 -11.19 12.68 14.83
N PHE A 46 -10.84 12.93 16.09
CA PHE A 46 -11.71 12.62 17.24
C PHE A 46 -12.99 13.46 17.28
N LEU A 47 -13.04 14.59 16.56
CA LEU A 47 -14.23 15.43 16.46
C LEU A 47 -15.21 14.96 15.37
N LEU A 48 -14.81 14.03 14.50
CA LEU A 48 -15.66 13.52 13.42
C LEU A 48 -17.03 13.02 13.91
N PRO A 49 -17.15 12.25 15.01
CA PRO A 49 -18.44 11.83 15.53
C PRO A 49 -19.30 13.02 16.00
N LEU A 50 -18.70 14.01 16.67
CA LEU A 50 -19.39 15.21 17.15
C LEU A 50 -19.92 16.06 16.00
N TRP A 51 -19.14 16.20 14.93
CA TRP A 51 -19.59 16.90 13.72
C TRP A 51 -20.71 16.14 13.01
N LEU A 52 -20.66 14.80 12.99
CA LEU A 52 -21.71 13.99 12.39
C LEU A 52 -23.04 14.09 13.17
N MET A 53 -22.98 14.17 14.50
CA MET A 53 -24.15 14.40 15.36
C MET A 53 -24.86 15.73 15.06
N LYS A 54 -24.12 16.75 14.62
CA LYS A 54 -24.67 18.05 14.16
C LYS A 54 -25.25 18.01 12.74
N GLY A 55 -25.21 16.86 12.07
CA GLY A 55 -25.79 16.63 10.75
C GLY A 55 -24.75 16.48 9.63
N ARG A 56 -25.19 15.87 8.52
CA ARG A 56 -24.31 15.51 7.39
C ARG A 56 -23.75 16.72 6.62
N ALA A 57 -24.52 17.79 6.49
CA ALA A 57 -24.06 19.03 5.84
C ALA A 57 -22.94 19.68 6.66
N TYR A 58 -23.17 19.85 7.97
CA TYR A 58 -22.17 20.34 8.92
C TYR A 58 -20.90 19.50 8.92
N PHE A 59 -21.03 18.16 8.96
CA PHE A 59 -19.90 17.23 8.89
C PHE A 59 -19.02 17.46 7.65
N LYS A 60 -19.64 17.52 6.46
CA LYS A 60 -18.92 17.77 5.20
C LYS A 60 -18.26 19.14 5.17
N HIS A 61 -18.95 20.15 5.68
CA HIS A 61 -18.44 21.52 5.74
C HIS A 61 -17.20 21.64 6.62
N GLN A 62 -17.23 21.08 7.84
CA GLN A 62 -16.07 21.10 8.75
C GLN A 62 -14.85 20.40 8.13
N ILE A 63 -15.04 19.25 7.51
CA ILE A 63 -13.93 18.55 6.84
C ILE A 63 -13.35 19.40 5.70
N ALA A 64 -14.20 19.98 4.85
CA ALA A 64 -13.77 20.83 3.73
C ALA A 64 -13.18 22.19 4.16
N GLN A 65 -13.32 22.59 5.42
CA GLN A 65 -12.62 23.74 5.98
C GLN A 65 -11.18 23.39 6.38
N HIS A 66 -10.94 22.17 6.84
CA HIS A 66 -9.62 21.76 7.34
C HIS A 66 -8.72 21.10 6.30
N VAL A 67 -9.28 20.63 5.19
CA VAL A 67 -8.51 19.88 4.20
C VAL A 67 -8.96 20.16 2.77
N THR A 68 -7.98 20.21 1.87
CA THR A 68 -8.16 20.42 0.43
C THR A 68 -7.69 19.18 -0.33
N LEU A 69 -8.59 18.57 -1.11
CA LEU A 69 -8.23 17.44 -1.97
C LEU A 69 -7.45 17.93 -3.19
N ASP A 70 -6.42 17.19 -3.56
CA ASP A 70 -5.76 17.35 -4.86
C ASP A 70 -6.60 16.69 -5.95
N VAL A 71 -7.49 17.49 -6.55
CA VAL A 71 -8.45 17.04 -7.57
C VAL A 71 -7.77 16.49 -8.81
N ALA A 72 -6.55 16.94 -9.14
CA ALA A 72 -5.83 16.48 -10.33
C ALA A 72 -5.41 15.00 -10.24
N THR A 73 -5.28 14.48 -9.02
CA THR A 73 -4.91 13.08 -8.79
C THR A 73 -6.11 12.16 -8.65
N LEU A 74 -7.36 12.66 -8.67
CA LEU A 74 -8.53 11.81 -8.46
C LEU A 74 -8.65 10.73 -9.56
N PRO A 75 -9.17 9.53 -9.25
CA PRO A 75 -9.29 8.44 -10.20
C PRO A 75 -10.52 8.66 -11.07
N TYR A 76 -10.41 9.58 -12.03
CA TYR A 76 -11.48 9.86 -13.00
C TYR A 76 -11.77 8.64 -13.89
N ARG A 77 -13.03 8.50 -14.30
CA ARG A 77 -13.43 7.46 -15.25
C ARG A 77 -13.30 7.96 -16.68
N ASP A 78 -12.26 7.52 -17.37
CA ASP A 78 -11.95 7.95 -18.74
C ASP A 78 -13.12 7.76 -19.73
N ASN A 79 -13.89 6.67 -19.58
CA ASN A 79 -15.05 6.40 -20.42
C ASN A 79 -16.19 7.41 -20.19
N VAL A 80 -16.42 7.83 -18.95
CA VAL A 80 -17.42 8.85 -18.60
C VAL A 80 -16.93 10.22 -19.07
N LEU A 81 -15.67 10.57 -18.82
CA LEU A 81 -15.07 11.83 -19.29
C LEU A 81 -15.14 11.96 -20.81
N ALA A 82 -14.78 10.90 -21.55
CA ALA A 82 -14.86 10.89 -23.00
C ALA A 82 -16.30 11.09 -23.52
N PHE A 83 -17.30 10.51 -22.84
CA PHE A 83 -18.71 10.73 -23.16
C PHE A 83 -19.13 12.18 -22.90
N LEU A 84 -18.81 12.72 -21.72
CA LEU A 84 -19.16 14.09 -21.37
C LEU A 84 -18.48 15.12 -22.30
N GLN A 85 -17.22 14.91 -22.68
CA GLN A 85 -16.52 15.77 -23.63
C GLN A 85 -17.21 15.79 -25.00
N ARG A 86 -17.70 14.64 -25.49
CA ARG A 86 -18.48 14.57 -26.73
C ARG A 86 -19.78 15.35 -26.61
N GLU A 87 -20.52 15.19 -25.51
CA GLU A 87 -21.75 15.93 -25.28
C GLU A 87 -21.51 17.45 -25.18
N LYS A 88 -20.42 17.86 -24.53
CA LYS A 88 -19.99 19.26 -24.45
C LYS A 88 -19.69 19.84 -25.82
N ASN A 89 -18.93 19.11 -26.63
CA ASN A 89 -18.57 19.52 -28.00
C ASN A 89 -19.81 19.60 -28.91
N ASN A 90 -20.85 18.81 -28.63
CA ASN A 90 -22.15 18.89 -29.30
C ASN A 90 -23.01 20.08 -28.85
N GLY A 91 -22.48 20.95 -27.97
CA GLY A 91 -23.16 22.14 -27.47
C GLY A 91 -24.17 21.88 -26.36
N ARG A 92 -24.10 20.71 -25.69
CA ARG A 92 -24.99 20.37 -24.57
C ARG A 92 -24.54 21.07 -23.29
N LEU A 93 -25.50 21.62 -22.54
CA LEU A 93 -25.27 22.17 -21.20
C LEU A 93 -24.94 21.04 -20.23
N LEU A 94 -23.79 21.13 -19.55
CA LEU A 94 -23.36 20.14 -18.56
C LEU A 94 -23.38 20.75 -17.16
N VAL A 95 -24.03 20.07 -16.22
CA VAL A 95 -24.21 20.53 -14.84
C VAL A 95 -23.58 19.52 -13.89
N LEU A 96 -22.64 19.94 -13.06
CA LEU A 96 -22.09 19.10 -12.00
C LEU A 96 -23.05 19.11 -10.80
N ALA A 97 -23.81 18.03 -10.61
CA ALA A 97 -24.86 17.91 -9.59
C ALA A 97 -24.47 16.88 -8.53
N THR A 98 -23.81 17.32 -7.45
CA THR A 98 -23.16 16.43 -6.48
C THR A 98 -23.59 16.65 -5.04
N ALA A 99 -23.54 15.57 -4.25
CA ALA A 99 -23.63 15.65 -2.80
C ALA A 99 -22.30 16.06 -2.13
N ALA A 100 -21.20 16.18 -2.88
CA ALA A 100 -19.94 16.67 -2.35
C ALA A 100 -20.06 18.15 -1.91
N HIS A 101 -19.15 18.58 -1.04
CA HIS A 101 -19.09 19.97 -0.60
C HIS A 101 -18.73 20.90 -1.77
N GLN A 102 -19.32 22.09 -1.82
CA GLN A 102 -19.14 23.08 -2.87
C GLN A 102 -17.68 23.32 -3.27
N LYS A 103 -16.77 23.53 -2.30
CA LYS A 103 -15.32 23.67 -2.57
C LYS A 103 -14.72 22.54 -3.43
N ILE A 104 -15.14 21.29 -3.21
CA ILE A 104 -14.64 20.14 -3.97
C ILE A 104 -15.23 20.17 -5.38
N ALA A 105 -16.53 20.45 -5.49
CA ALA A 105 -17.22 20.53 -6.78
C ALA A 105 -16.65 21.64 -7.66
N GLU A 106 -16.39 22.82 -7.10
CA GLU A 106 -15.77 23.96 -7.77
C GLU A 106 -14.35 23.63 -8.23
N ALA A 107 -13.52 23.05 -7.36
CA ALA A 107 -12.16 22.66 -7.73
C ALA A 107 -12.15 21.62 -8.87
N VAL A 108 -13.06 20.65 -8.86
CA VAL A 108 -13.20 19.66 -9.95
C VAL A 108 -13.67 20.33 -11.24
N ALA A 109 -14.64 21.24 -11.17
CA ALA A 109 -15.15 21.95 -12.34
C ALA A 109 -14.07 22.86 -12.97
N GLU A 110 -13.29 23.56 -12.14
CA GLU A 110 -12.17 24.39 -12.58
C GLU A 110 -11.04 23.56 -13.20
N HIS A 111 -10.74 22.38 -12.62
CA HIS A 111 -9.74 21.47 -13.15
C HIS A 111 -10.13 20.90 -14.52
N LEU A 112 -11.37 20.42 -14.67
CA LEU A 112 -11.82 19.78 -15.91
C LEU A 112 -12.28 20.77 -16.99
N LYS A 113 -12.68 21.99 -16.61
CA LYS A 113 -13.22 23.04 -17.51
C LYS A 113 -14.33 22.55 -18.44
N LEU A 114 -15.16 21.64 -17.91
CA LEU A 114 -16.13 20.88 -18.70
C LEU A 114 -17.59 21.23 -18.35
N PHE A 115 -17.83 21.71 -17.12
CA PHE A 115 -19.16 22.01 -16.59
C PHE A 115 -19.50 23.50 -16.69
N ASP A 116 -20.76 23.79 -17.01
CA ASP A 116 -21.31 25.14 -17.14
C ASP A 116 -21.90 25.66 -15.83
N GLU A 117 -22.57 24.78 -15.08
CA GLU A 117 -23.19 25.09 -13.79
C GLU A 117 -22.83 24.01 -12.75
N ILE A 118 -22.88 24.40 -11.48
CA ILE A 118 -22.57 23.53 -10.34
C ILE A 118 -23.73 23.59 -9.35
N ILE A 119 -24.20 22.41 -8.94
CA ILE A 119 -25.15 22.22 -7.84
C ILE A 119 -24.49 21.27 -6.85
N ALA A 120 -24.08 21.81 -5.70
CA ALA A 120 -23.31 21.09 -4.70
C ALA A 120 -23.89 21.28 -3.29
N SER A 121 -23.43 20.48 -2.33
CA SER A 121 -23.82 20.64 -0.92
C SER A 121 -23.06 21.80 -0.28
N ASP A 122 -23.75 22.55 0.58
CA ASP A 122 -23.20 23.67 1.35
C ASP A 122 -23.21 23.35 2.87
N ALA A 123 -23.00 24.37 3.71
CA ALA A 123 -22.97 24.24 5.16
C ALA A 123 -24.31 23.77 5.78
N HIS A 124 -25.43 24.05 5.12
CA HIS A 124 -26.78 23.86 5.64
C HIS A 124 -27.57 22.80 4.85
N THR A 125 -27.32 22.69 3.55
CA THR A 125 -28.08 21.88 2.60
C THR A 125 -27.23 20.75 2.05
N ASN A 126 -27.66 19.51 2.28
CA ASN A 126 -27.04 18.32 1.71
C ASN A 126 -27.79 17.89 0.43
N MET A 127 -27.19 18.14 -0.73
CA MET A 127 -27.72 17.84 -2.07
C MET A 127 -27.68 16.34 -2.40
N LYS A 128 -28.49 15.53 -1.69
CA LYS A 128 -28.59 14.08 -1.90
C LYS A 128 -30.05 13.64 -2.08
N GLY A 129 -30.29 12.73 -3.01
CA GLY A 129 -31.61 12.13 -3.23
C GLY A 129 -32.70 13.14 -3.59
N ALA A 130 -33.80 13.15 -2.85
CA ALA A 130 -34.97 13.99 -3.15
C ALA A 130 -34.63 15.49 -3.19
N THR A 131 -33.78 15.97 -2.28
CA THR A 131 -33.33 17.38 -2.29
C THR A 131 -32.59 17.74 -3.57
N LYS A 132 -31.74 16.84 -4.08
CA LYS A 132 -31.04 17.03 -5.36
C LYS A 132 -32.04 17.03 -6.52
N ARG A 133 -33.00 16.10 -6.54
CA ARG A 133 -34.08 16.04 -7.54
C ARG A 133 -34.88 17.34 -7.59
N ASP A 134 -35.29 17.85 -6.43
CA ASP A 134 -36.16 19.03 -6.35
C ASP A 134 -35.42 20.28 -6.82
N ALA A 135 -34.14 20.43 -6.46
CA ALA A 135 -33.28 21.50 -6.99
C ALA A 135 -33.14 21.44 -8.51
N LEU A 136 -32.92 20.24 -9.08
CA LEU A 136 -32.79 20.05 -10.53
C LEU A 136 -34.10 20.35 -11.28
N LYS A 137 -35.24 19.88 -10.74
CA LYS A 137 -36.56 20.17 -11.31
C LYS A 137 -36.88 21.66 -11.27
N GLN A 138 -36.61 22.32 -10.14
CA GLN A 138 -36.87 23.75 -9.99
C GLN A 138 -36.00 24.57 -10.94
N ARG A 139 -34.74 24.17 -11.17
CA ARG A 139 -33.80 24.91 -12.00
C ARG A 139 -34.00 24.72 -13.50
N PHE A 140 -34.24 23.48 -13.95
CA PHE A 140 -34.23 23.13 -15.38
C PHE A 140 -35.58 22.62 -15.89
N GLY A 141 -36.51 22.25 -15.02
CA GLY A 141 -37.77 21.59 -15.38
C GLY A 141 -37.57 20.16 -15.86
N VAL A 142 -36.97 20.00 -17.04
CA VAL A 142 -36.65 18.70 -17.66
C VAL A 142 -35.15 18.60 -17.89
N TYR A 143 -34.54 17.53 -17.37
CA TYR A 143 -33.10 17.28 -17.45
C TYR A 143 -32.84 15.78 -17.66
N ASP A 144 -31.64 15.46 -18.14
CA ASP A 144 -31.11 14.09 -18.15
C ASP A 144 -30.08 13.96 -17.01
N TYR A 145 -29.89 12.74 -16.50
CA TYR A 145 -29.05 12.51 -15.32
C TYR A 145 -28.11 11.32 -15.50
N ILE A 146 -26.87 11.45 -15.04
CA ILE A 146 -25.91 10.36 -14.93
C ILE A 146 -25.50 10.16 -13.46
N GLY A 147 -25.61 8.93 -12.96
CA GLY A 147 -25.31 8.57 -11.57
C GLY A 147 -24.99 7.09 -11.39
N ASP A 148 -24.61 6.69 -10.17
CA ASP A 148 -24.18 5.31 -9.85
C ASP A 148 -25.03 4.64 -8.74
N SER A 149 -25.68 5.44 -7.91
CA SER A 149 -26.11 5.00 -6.59
C SER A 149 -27.63 4.85 -6.45
N ARG A 150 -28.05 4.05 -5.46
CA ARG A 150 -29.47 3.97 -5.06
C ARG A 150 -30.00 5.30 -4.53
N ALA A 151 -29.14 6.17 -4.01
CA ALA A 151 -29.57 7.48 -3.54
C ALA A 151 -30.03 8.37 -4.70
N ASP A 152 -29.62 8.06 -5.93
CA ASP A 152 -30.01 8.78 -7.14
C ASP A 152 -31.31 8.28 -7.75
N LEU A 153 -31.90 7.21 -7.22
CA LEU A 153 -33.13 6.62 -7.78
C LEU A 153 -34.26 7.66 -7.96
N PRO A 154 -34.56 8.56 -6.99
CA PRO A 154 -35.60 9.59 -7.19
C PRO A 154 -35.27 10.59 -8.31
N ILE A 155 -33.97 10.78 -8.60
CA ILE A 155 -33.47 11.72 -9.60
C ILE A 155 -33.55 11.07 -10.98
N LEU A 156 -33.10 9.81 -11.08
CA LEU A 156 -33.16 8.98 -12.28
C LEU A 156 -34.59 8.74 -12.74
N GLN A 157 -35.53 8.50 -11.81
CA GLN A 157 -36.96 8.35 -12.12
C GLN A 157 -37.62 9.65 -12.59
N ALA A 158 -37.08 10.79 -12.18
CA ALA A 158 -37.57 12.11 -12.57
C ALA A 158 -36.89 12.65 -13.84
N ALA A 159 -35.74 12.10 -14.22
CA ALA A 159 -35.00 12.49 -15.40
C ALA A 159 -35.71 12.00 -16.67
N HIS A 160 -35.53 12.73 -17.77
CA HIS A 160 -36.03 12.29 -19.06
C HIS A 160 -35.20 11.13 -19.62
N GLU A 161 -33.87 11.22 -19.56
CA GLU A 161 -32.96 10.09 -19.77
C GLU A 161 -32.04 9.90 -18.56
N GLY A 162 -31.92 8.63 -18.12
CA GLY A 162 -30.97 8.21 -17.10
C GLY A 162 -29.81 7.43 -17.70
N PHE A 163 -28.60 7.79 -17.32
CA PHE A 163 -27.35 7.06 -17.57
C PHE A 163 -26.84 6.49 -16.25
N LEU A 164 -26.35 5.26 -16.27
CA LEU A 164 -25.87 4.57 -15.08
C LEU A 164 -24.40 4.25 -15.18
N VAL A 165 -23.65 4.54 -14.12
CA VAL A 165 -22.24 4.19 -14.01
C VAL A 165 -22.06 3.12 -12.94
N ALA A 166 -21.40 2.01 -13.29
CA ALA A 166 -21.14 0.88 -12.37
C ALA A 166 -22.35 0.43 -11.51
N PRO A 167 -23.58 0.34 -12.05
CA PRO A 167 -24.76 0.20 -11.22
C PRO A 167 -24.83 -1.14 -10.50
N SER A 168 -25.40 -1.13 -9.30
CA SER A 168 -25.79 -2.37 -8.62
C SER A 168 -26.86 -3.12 -9.42
N THR A 169 -26.90 -4.45 -9.29
CA THR A 169 -27.92 -5.30 -9.95
C THR A 169 -29.34 -4.88 -9.58
N THR A 170 -29.54 -4.41 -8.34
CA THR A 170 -30.82 -3.86 -7.90
C THR A 170 -31.17 -2.56 -8.60
N LEU A 171 -30.22 -1.64 -8.76
CA LEU A 171 -30.46 -0.34 -9.39
C LEU A 171 -30.83 -0.52 -10.87
N LEU A 172 -30.09 -1.37 -11.59
CA LEU A 172 -30.40 -1.73 -12.99
C LEU A 172 -31.84 -2.22 -13.15
N LYS A 173 -32.29 -3.11 -12.25
CA LYS A 173 -33.66 -3.63 -12.26
C LYS A 173 -34.72 -2.57 -11.98
N GLN A 174 -34.43 -1.64 -11.05
CA GLN A 174 -35.38 -0.60 -10.63
C GLN A 174 -35.54 0.52 -11.65
N THR A 175 -34.48 0.86 -12.39
CA THR A 175 -34.52 1.95 -13.38
C THR A 175 -34.85 1.48 -14.79
N GLN A 176 -34.79 0.17 -15.06
CA GLN A 176 -34.97 -0.41 -16.41
C GLN A 176 -34.13 0.30 -17.48
N CYS A 177 -32.91 0.72 -17.10
CA CYS A 177 -32.05 1.53 -17.97
C CYS A 177 -31.53 0.68 -19.13
N PRO A 178 -31.62 1.14 -20.39
CA PRO A 178 -31.15 0.39 -21.54
C PRO A 178 -29.61 0.22 -21.49
N PRO A 179 -29.07 -0.91 -21.99
CA PRO A 179 -27.65 -1.25 -21.85
C PRO A 179 -26.71 -0.22 -22.49
N GLU A 180 -27.14 0.47 -23.54
CA GLU A 180 -26.37 1.53 -24.23
C GLU A 180 -26.07 2.74 -23.33
N ARG A 181 -26.85 2.93 -22.26
CA ARG A 181 -26.68 4.03 -21.29
C ARG A 181 -26.02 3.58 -20.00
N VAL A 182 -25.47 2.36 -19.98
CA VAL A 182 -24.79 1.78 -18.82
C VAL A 182 -23.29 1.74 -19.07
N PHE A 183 -22.55 2.51 -18.27
CA PHE A 183 -21.09 2.48 -18.24
C PHE A 183 -20.65 1.36 -17.29
N SER A 184 -20.17 0.26 -17.88
CA SER A 184 -19.62 -0.87 -17.12
C SER A 184 -18.24 -0.54 -16.56
N VAL A 185 -17.96 -1.05 -15.36
CA VAL A 185 -16.69 -0.86 -14.65
C VAL A 185 -16.26 -2.23 -14.10
N PRO A 186 -14.94 -2.54 -14.09
CA PRO A 186 -14.44 -3.77 -13.47
C PRO A 186 -14.86 -3.84 -12.01
N LYS A 187 -15.55 -4.91 -11.61
CA LYS A 187 -15.86 -5.18 -10.20
C LYS A 187 -14.60 -5.69 -9.49
N ALA A 188 -14.47 -5.36 -8.21
CA ALA A 188 -13.43 -5.94 -7.36
C ALA A 188 -13.67 -7.46 -7.22
N THR A 189 -12.86 -8.26 -7.93
CA THR A 189 -12.80 -9.71 -7.74
C THR A 189 -12.02 -10.05 -6.48
N TRP A 190 -12.09 -11.30 -6.00
CA TRP A 190 -11.26 -11.76 -4.88
C TRP A 190 -9.76 -11.54 -5.12
N GLN A 191 -9.31 -11.58 -6.38
CA GLN A 191 -7.93 -11.29 -6.76
C GLN A 191 -7.53 -9.84 -6.45
N VAL A 192 -8.45 -8.88 -6.59
CA VAL A 192 -8.22 -7.48 -6.26
C VAL A 192 -8.02 -7.32 -4.74
N TRP A 193 -8.79 -8.05 -3.93
CA TRP A 193 -8.62 -8.08 -2.48
C TRP A 193 -7.29 -8.72 -2.07
N LEU A 194 -6.89 -9.84 -2.67
CA LEU A 194 -5.58 -10.42 -2.42
C LEU A 194 -4.43 -9.49 -2.84
N LYS A 195 -4.58 -8.76 -3.96
CA LYS A 195 -3.62 -7.74 -4.37
C LYS A 195 -3.49 -6.64 -3.31
N ALA A 196 -4.58 -6.25 -2.65
CA ALA A 196 -4.56 -5.30 -1.54
C ALA A 196 -3.85 -5.84 -0.29
N LEU A 197 -3.98 -7.15 0.00
CA LEU A 197 -3.26 -7.80 1.13
C LEU A 197 -1.75 -7.96 0.88
N ARG A 198 -1.32 -7.96 -0.39
CA ARG A 198 0.10 -8.10 -0.80
C ARG A 198 0.78 -9.36 -0.25
N PRO A 199 0.28 -10.57 -0.52
CA PRO A 199 0.87 -11.82 -0.03
C PRO A 199 2.33 -12.03 -0.47
N HIS A 200 2.74 -11.47 -1.61
CA HIS A 200 4.15 -11.48 -2.03
C HIS A 200 5.10 -10.82 -1.00
N GLN A 201 4.61 -9.85 -0.22
CA GLN A 201 5.41 -9.21 0.85
C GLN A 201 5.56 -10.11 2.09
N TRP A 202 4.79 -11.18 2.21
CA TRP A 202 4.92 -12.13 3.32
C TRP A 202 6.25 -12.90 3.26
N ALA A 203 6.93 -12.90 2.12
CA ALA A 203 8.27 -13.47 1.99
C ALA A 203 9.26 -12.87 3.02
N LYS A 204 9.08 -11.61 3.44
CA LYS A 204 9.88 -10.98 4.51
C LYS A 204 9.69 -11.65 5.87
N ASN A 205 8.53 -12.26 6.10
CA ASN A 205 8.19 -12.96 7.33
C ASN A 205 8.74 -14.38 7.36
N VAL A 206 9.33 -14.90 6.25
CA VAL A 206 10.04 -16.19 6.24
C VAL A 206 11.17 -16.21 7.28
N LEU A 207 11.71 -15.04 7.66
CA LEU A 207 12.69 -14.90 8.74
C LEU A 207 12.21 -15.43 10.10
N ILE A 208 10.89 -15.56 10.32
CA ILE A 208 10.31 -16.17 11.54
C ILE A 208 10.73 -17.65 11.67
N PHE A 209 10.99 -18.34 10.54
CA PHE A 209 11.45 -19.72 10.55
C PHE A 209 12.96 -19.85 10.78
N LEU A 210 13.73 -18.76 10.66
CA LEU A 210 15.19 -18.81 10.71
C LEU A 210 15.74 -19.44 12.00
N PRO A 211 15.22 -19.15 13.21
CA PRO A 211 15.67 -19.81 14.43
C PRO A 211 15.47 -21.34 14.41
N LEU A 212 14.37 -21.80 13.79
CA LEU A 212 14.05 -23.22 13.67
C LEU A 212 14.97 -23.94 12.69
N VAL A 213 15.36 -23.26 11.60
CA VAL A 213 16.35 -23.73 10.62
C VAL A 213 17.71 -23.90 11.30
N LEU A 214 18.17 -22.86 12.00
CA LEU A 214 19.50 -22.81 12.60
C LEU A 214 19.65 -23.73 13.82
N SER A 215 18.56 -24.03 14.53
CA SER A 215 18.56 -25.05 15.60
C SER A 215 18.39 -26.48 15.09
N HIS A 216 18.28 -26.68 13.77
CA HIS A 216 18.05 -27.97 13.12
C HIS A 216 16.76 -28.69 13.57
N GLN A 217 15.73 -27.93 13.97
CA GLN A 217 14.47 -28.47 14.48
C GLN A 217 13.30 -28.30 13.48
N LEU A 218 13.59 -28.07 12.20
CA LEU A 218 12.57 -27.91 11.15
C LEU A 218 11.61 -29.09 11.03
N PHE A 219 12.09 -30.31 11.33
CA PHE A 219 11.29 -31.54 11.23
C PHE A 219 10.49 -31.84 12.51
N ASP A 220 10.61 -31.01 13.55
CA ASP A 220 9.72 -31.05 14.72
C ASP A 220 8.37 -30.44 14.32
N LEU A 221 7.38 -31.31 14.09
CA LEU A 221 6.03 -30.91 13.63
C LEU A 221 5.36 -29.90 14.56
N THR A 222 5.59 -30.02 15.87
CA THR A 222 5.04 -29.10 16.87
C THR A 222 5.65 -27.72 16.70
N LYS A 223 6.98 -27.61 16.64
CA LYS A 223 7.64 -26.31 16.46
C LYS A 223 7.40 -25.71 15.08
N PHE A 224 7.32 -26.55 14.05
CA PHE A 224 6.98 -26.09 12.70
C PHE A 224 5.57 -25.51 12.64
N SER A 225 4.58 -26.16 13.26
CA SER A 225 3.21 -25.63 13.31
C SER A 225 3.12 -24.31 14.09
N LEU A 226 3.85 -24.16 15.21
CA LEU A 226 3.96 -22.90 15.93
C LEU A 226 4.61 -21.79 15.07
N ALA A 227 5.69 -22.10 14.37
CA ALA A 227 6.33 -21.16 13.45
C ALA A 227 5.40 -20.74 12.30
N LEU A 228 4.60 -21.69 11.77
CA LEU A 228 3.63 -21.42 10.72
C LEU A 228 2.49 -20.52 11.21
N LEU A 229 1.95 -20.75 12.40
CA LEU A 229 0.95 -19.88 13.03
C LEU A 229 1.51 -18.49 13.29
N ALA A 230 2.74 -18.40 13.81
CA ALA A 230 3.44 -17.14 14.01
C ALA A 230 3.64 -16.39 12.68
N PHE A 231 4.04 -17.10 11.62
CA PHE A 231 4.17 -16.55 10.28
C PHE A 231 2.85 -15.98 9.74
N ILE A 232 1.74 -16.72 9.89
CA ILE A 232 0.42 -16.27 9.44
C ILE A 232 -0.01 -15.04 10.22
N ALA A 233 0.04 -15.08 11.56
CA ALA A 233 -0.31 -13.93 12.42
C ALA A 233 0.49 -12.68 12.03
N PHE A 234 1.82 -12.80 11.95
CA PHE A 234 2.70 -11.69 11.57
C PHE A 234 2.40 -11.16 10.16
N SER A 235 2.02 -12.04 9.23
CA SER A 235 1.66 -11.68 7.86
C SER A 235 0.34 -10.93 7.77
N LEU A 236 -0.64 -11.27 8.61
CA LEU A 236 -1.90 -10.53 8.70
C LEU A 236 -1.70 -9.12 9.26
N VAL A 237 -0.86 -8.95 10.30
CA VAL A 237 -0.48 -7.63 10.83
C VAL A 237 0.32 -6.83 9.80
N ALA A 238 1.24 -7.46 9.06
CA ALA A 238 1.93 -6.78 7.97
C ALA A 238 0.96 -6.32 6.87
N SER A 239 -0.02 -7.16 6.52
CA SER A 239 -1.06 -6.83 5.53
C SER A 239 -1.95 -5.68 5.98
N SER A 240 -2.32 -5.62 7.26
CA SER A 240 -3.07 -4.48 7.81
C SER A 240 -2.25 -3.18 7.71
N GLY A 241 -0.97 -3.22 8.05
CA GLY A 241 -0.06 -2.08 7.86
C GLY A 241 0.03 -1.62 6.40
N TYR A 242 0.03 -2.54 5.42
CA TYR A 242 -0.01 -2.17 4.00
C TYR A 242 -1.34 -1.53 3.59
N ILE A 243 -2.48 -2.02 4.08
CA ILE A 243 -3.79 -1.41 3.82
C ILE A 243 -3.83 0.00 4.40
N LEU A 244 -3.40 0.19 5.65
CA LEU A 244 -3.40 1.51 6.27
C LEU A 244 -2.54 2.51 5.47
N ASN A 245 -1.37 2.07 5.01
CA ASN A 245 -0.50 2.89 4.17
C ASN A 245 -1.15 3.22 2.82
N ASP A 246 -1.79 2.25 2.16
CA ASP A 246 -2.48 2.48 0.87
C ASP A 246 -3.66 3.46 1.00
N LEU A 247 -4.31 3.51 2.15
CA LEU A 247 -5.36 4.48 2.44
C LEU A 247 -4.77 5.89 2.71
N LEU A 248 -3.68 5.97 3.46
CA LEU A 248 -3.10 7.27 3.81
C LEU A 248 -2.32 7.91 2.64
N ASP A 249 -1.74 7.10 1.75
CA ASP A 249 -0.88 7.53 0.64
C ASP A 249 -1.62 7.59 -0.73
N LEU A 250 -2.96 7.69 -0.75
CA LEU A 250 -3.75 7.66 -2.00
C LEU A 250 -3.25 8.61 -3.10
N ALA A 251 -3.11 9.91 -2.83
CA ALA A 251 -2.67 10.90 -3.83
C ALA A 251 -1.24 10.61 -4.32
N ALA A 252 -0.33 10.28 -3.40
CA ALA A 252 1.05 9.95 -3.72
C ALA A 252 1.16 8.66 -4.55
N ASP A 253 0.34 7.66 -4.24
CA ASP A 253 0.27 6.41 -4.99
C ASP A 253 -0.27 6.62 -6.40
N ARG A 254 -1.27 7.50 -6.59
CA ARG A 254 -1.83 7.83 -7.91
C ARG A 254 -0.86 8.58 -8.81
N ALA A 255 -0.03 9.45 -8.24
CA ALA A 255 1.02 10.17 -8.98
C ALA A 255 2.18 9.25 -9.43
N HIS A 256 2.33 8.07 -8.83
CA HIS A 256 3.48 7.21 -9.09
C HIS A 256 3.23 6.20 -10.23
N PRO A 257 4.19 6.00 -11.16
CA PRO A 257 4.00 5.17 -12.36
C PRO A 257 3.47 3.75 -12.12
N SER A 258 4.06 3.01 -11.18
CA SER A 258 3.62 1.65 -10.84
C SER A 258 2.55 1.58 -9.73
N LYS A 259 2.62 2.46 -8.71
CA LYS A 259 1.72 2.41 -7.54
C LYS A 259 0.31 2.91 -7.84
N ARG A 260 0.08 3.64 -8.94
CA ARG A 260 -1.26 4.07 -9.37
C ARG A 260 -2.23 2.91 -9.60
N HIS A 261 -1.70 1.72 -9.87
CA HIS A 261 -2.47 0.50 -10.08
C HIS A 261 -2.79 -0.28 -8.79
N ARG A 262 -2.51 0.30 -7.61
CA ARG A 262 -2.93 -0.25 -6.32
C ARG A 262 -4.46 -0.21 -6.20
N PRO A 263 -5.12 -1.24 -5.62
CA PRO A 263 -6.58 -1.33 -5.60
C PRO A 263 -7.33 -0.11 -5.02
N PHE A 264 -6.83 0.49 -3.94
CA PHE A 264 -7.43 1.68 -3.34
C PHE A 264 -7.15 2.95 -4.17
N ALA A 265 -5.89 3.14 -4.61
CA ALA A 265 -5.50 4.27 -5.46
C ALA A 265 -6.30 4.31 -6.78
N ALA A 266 -6.47 3.16 -7.43
CA ALA A 266 -7.23 3.04 -8.67
C ALA A 266 -8.76 3.09 -8.50
N GLY A 267 -9.28 3.19 -7.26
CA GLY A 267 -10.72 3.18 -7.00
C GLY A 267 -11.41 1.82 -7.28
N LEU A 268 -10.65 0.72 -7.29
CA LEU A 268 -11.22 -0.62 -7.48
C LEU A 268 -11.87 -1.15 -6.20
N ILE A 269 -11.28 -0.84 -5.04
CA ILE A 269 -11.85 -1.14 -3.72
C ILE A 269 -12.35 0.16 -3.09
N PRO A 270 -13.63 0.25 -2.69
CA PRO A 270 -14.14 1.42 -1.98
C PRO A 270 -13.43 1.63 -0.65
N ILE A 271 -13.01 2.87 -0.41
CA ILE A 271 -12.25 3.29 0.79
C ILE A 271 -12.94 2.90 2.10
N ARG A 272 -14.28 2.94 2.14
CA ARG A 272 -15.10 2.57 3.31
C ARG A 272 -14.81 1.16 3.87
N TYR A 273 -14.27 0.25 3.06
CA TYR A 273 -13.91 -1.10 3.51
C TYR A 273 -12.47 -1.21 4.05
N GLY A 274 -11.64 -0.19 3.85
CA GLY A 274 -10.24 -0.19 4.25
C GLY A 274 -10.06 -0.33 5.76
N PHE A 275 -10.68 0.54 6.57
CA PHE A 275 -10.58 0.49 8.04
C PHE A 275 -11.19 -0.78 8.66
N PRO A 276 -12.39 -1.25 8.25
CA PRO A 276 -12.90 -2.53 8.73
C PRO A 276 -11.96 -3.71 8.42
N LEU A 277 -11.38 -3.76 7.21
CA LEU A 277 -10.43 -4.82 6.86
C LEU A 277 -9.14 -4.72 7.68
N PHE A 278 -8.61 -3.51 7.87
CA PHE A 278 -7.47 -3.25 8.74
C PHE A 278 -7.73 -3.78 10.17
N ALA A 279 -8.87 -3.43 10.76
CA ALA A 279 -9.25 -3.85 12.11
C ALA A 279 -9.48 -5.37 12.20
N ALA A 280 -10.12 -5.97 11.20
CA ALA A 280 -10.38 -7.41 11.16
C ALA A 280 -9.08 -8.23 11.09
N LEU A 281 -8.11 -7.80 10.28
CA LEU A 281 -6.80 -8.47 10.16
C LEU A 281 -6.01 -8.41 11.47
N ILE A 282 -6.00 -7.26 12.14
CA ILE A 282 -5.38 -7.12 13.46
C ILE A 282 -6.11 -7.99 14.48
N GLY A 283 -7.43 -7.84 14.59
CA GLY A 283 -8.24 -8.59 15.55
C GLY A 283 -8.05 -10.10 15.42
N PHE A 284 -8.13 -10.63 14.19
CA PHE A 284 -7.90 -12.04 13.93
C PHE A 284 -6.46 -12.47 14.24
N SER A 285 -5.47 -11.66 13.87
CA SER A 285 -4.07 -11.99 14.18
C SER A 285 -3.79 -12.06 15.68
N PHE A 286 -4.29 -11.11 16.47
CA PHE A 286 -4.11 -11.11 17.92
C PHE A 286 -4.91 -12.24 18.57
N LEU A 287 -6.10 -12.56 18.06
CA LEU A 287 -6.89 -13.70 18.51
C LEU A 287 -6.12 -15.02 18.33
N VAL A 288 -5.57 -15.26 17.13
CA VAL A 288 -4.74 -16.46 16.87
C VAL A 288 -3.51 -16.47 17.78
N SER A 289 -2.83 -15.32 17.94
CA SER A 289 -1.65 -15.19 18.80
C SER A 289 -1.94 -15.48 20.27
N LEU A 290 -3.03 -14.95 20.82
CA LEU A 290 -3.40 -15.12 22.23
C LEU A 290 -3.86 -16.56 22.54
N LEU A 291 -4.50 -17.22 21.59
CA LEU A 291 -5.05 -18.56 21.79
C LEU A 291 -4.04 -19.68 21.55
N MET A 292 -3.10 -19.49 20.61
CA MET A 292 -2.27 -20.57 20.08
C MET A 292 -0.75 -20.36 20.23
N LEU A 293 -0.31 -19.17 20.65
CA LEU A 293 1.12 -18.83 20.73
C LEU A 293 1.49 -18.31 22.13
N PRO A 294 2.79 -18.37 22.51
CA PRO A 294 3.25 -17.85 23.80
C PRO A 294 2.96 -16.35 23.95
N LEU A 295 2.64 -15.91 25.18
CA LEU A 295 2.40 -14.48 25.47
C LEU A 295 3.56 -13.58 25.05
N GLY A 296 4.80 -14.07 25.15
CA GLY A 296 5.98 -13.35 24.66
C GLY A 296 5.92 -13.03 23.15
N PHE A 297 5.37 -13.95 22.34
CA PHE A 297 5.16 -13.69 20.91
C PHE A 297 4.08 -12.64 20.69
N THR A 298 2.97 -12.69 21.44
CA THR A 298 1.91 -11.67 21.36
C THR A 298 2.44 -10.28 21.69
N SER A 299 3.31 -10.15 22.71
CA SER A 299 4.00 -8.89 23.01
C SER A 299 4.89 -8.42 21.86
N MET A 300 5.62 -9.33 21.20
CA MET A 300 6.41 -9.01 20.01
C MET A 300 5.54 -8.57 18.83
N LEU A 301 4.37 -9.18 18.64
CA LEU A 301 3.42 -8.78 17.60
C LEU A 301 2.86 -7.38 17.87
N GLY A 302 2.54 -7.07 19.14
CA GLY A 302 2.16 -5.73 19.60
C GLY A 302 3.24 -4.69 19.36
N LEU A 303 4.48 -4.99 19.73
CA LEU A 303 5.63 -4.11 19.49
C LEU A 303 5.86 -3.89 17.99
N TYR A 304 5.76 -4.92 17.17
CA TYR A 304 5.85 -4.79 15.71
C TYR A 304 4.78 -3.85 15.15
N LEU A 305 3.52 -4.03 15.56
CA LEU A 305 2.42 -3.16 15.15
C LEU A 305 2.67 -1.71 15.56
N LEU A 306 3.11 -1.49 16.80
CA LEU A 306 3.43 -0.16 17.31
C LEU A 306 4.55 0.49 16.48
N ILE A 307 5.68 -0.19 16.30
CA ILE A 307 6.82 0.33 15.53
C ILE A 307 6.42 0.62 14.09
N THR A 308 5.65 -0.26 13.44
CA THR A 308 5.24 -0.06 12.04
C THR A 308 4.25 1.09 11.85
N ILE A 309 3.34 1.30 12.79
CA ILE A 309 2.45 2.47 12.81
C ILE A 309 3.30 3.73 13.03
N THR A 310 4.11 3.79 14.09
CA THR A 310 4.96 4.94 14.41
C THR A 310 5.94 5.25 13.27
N TYR A 311 6.45 4.23 12.59
CA TYR A 311 7.27 4.38 11.39
C TYR A 311 6.52 5.05 10.24
N SER A 312 5.29 4.60 9.98
CA SER A 312 4.49 5.09 8.86
C SER A 312 4.06 6.55 9.01
N PHE A 313 3.80 6.99 10.25
CA PHE A 313 3.38 8.36 10.54
C PHE A 313 4.56 9.32 10.83
N TYR A 314 5.62 8.86 11.50
CA TYR A 314 6.65 9.74 12.06
C TYR A 314 8.08 9.35 11.69
N LEU A 315 8.51 8.10 11.98
CA LEU A 315 9.94 7.77 11.92
C LEU A 315 10.50 7.75 10.49
N LYS A 316 9.67 7.44 9.48
CA LYS A 316 10.12 7.40 8.08
C LYS A 316 10.64 8.74 7.55
N GLN A 317 10.29 9.85 8.21
CA GLN A 317 10.67 11.21 7.83
C GLN A 317 12.03 11.64 8.39
N LYS A 318 12.61 10.86 9.31
CA LYS A 318 13.87 11.20 9.97
C LYS A 318 15.03 10.51 9.25
N LEU A 319 16.05 11.30 8.88
CA LEU A 319 17.27 10.82 8.21
C LEU A 319 17.90 9.66 9.00
N ILE A 320 18.28 8.58 8.33
CA ILE A 320 18.90 7.34 8.85
C ILE A 320 18.02 6.53 9.82
N VAL A 321 17.14 7.15 10.60
CA VAL A 321 16.20 6.46 11.50
C VAL A 321 15.35 5.46 10.72
N ASP A 322 14.95 5.79 9.49
CA ASP A 322 14.18 4.87 8.66
C ASP A 322 14.96 3.59 8.33
N VAL A 323 16.26 3.67 8.03
CA VAL A 323 17.17 2.54 7.80
C VAL A 323 17.34 1.70 9.07
N LEU A 324 17.59 2.34 10.21
CA LEU A 324 17.75 1.65 11.50
C LEU A 324 16.48 0.90 11.91
N VAL A 325 15.32 1.54 11.75
CA VAL A 325 14.02 0.92 12.05
C VAL A 325 13.74 -0.23 11.09
N LEU A 326 14.04 -0.10 9.79
CA LEU A 326 13.88 -1.20 8.84
C LEU A 326 14.74 -2.40 9.20
N ALA A 327 16.02 -2.20 9.50
CA ALA A 327 16.92 -3.26 9.97
C ALA A 327 16.40 -3.92 11.25
N GLY A 328 15.98 -3.10 12.23
CA GLY A 328 15.36 -3.54 13.47
C GLY A 328 14.12 -4.40 13.24
N LEU A 329 13.23 -4.01 12.33
CA LEU A 329 12.01 -4.77 12.00
C LEU A 329 12.33 -6.13 11.38
N TYR A 330 13.40 -6.27 10.60
CA TYR A 330 13.81 -7.59 10.08
C TYR A 330 14.37 -8.48 11.21
N THR A 331 15.23 -7.94 12.06
CA THR A 331 15.76 -8.66 13.23
C THR A 331 14.67 -9.03 14.23
N HIS A 332 13.67 -8.16 14.41
CA HIS A 332 12.49 -8.40 15.23
C HIS A 332 11.71 -9.64 14.78
N ARG A 333 11.63 -9.92 13.48
CA ARG A 333 10.96 -11.13 12.97
C ARG A 333 11.68 -12.41 13.39
N ILE A 334 13.02 -12.39 13.36
CA ILE A 334 13.84 -13.51 13.82
C ILE A 334 13.62 -13.74 15.32
N LEU A 335 13.64 -12.66 16.11
CA LEU A 335 13.42 -12.74 17.55
C LEU A 335 12.00 -13.20 17.89
N ALA A 336 10.98 -12.71 17.20
CA ALA A 336 9.60 -13.16 17.36
C ALA A 336 9.47 -14.65 17.04
N GLY A 337 10.08 -15.13 15.95
CA GLY A 337 10.12 -16.55 15.62
C GLY A 337 10.79 -17.40 16.70
N SER A 338 11.91 -16.92 17.24
CA SER A 338 12.67 -17.57 18.32
C SER A 338 11.80 -17.76 19.58
N ILE A 339 11.01 -16.74 19.94
CA ILE A 339 10.07 -16.81 21.06
C ILE A 339 8.89 -17.72 20.75
N ALA A 340 8.34 -17.68 19.53
CA ALA A 340 7.19 -18.50 19.14
C ALA A 340 7.46 -20.00 19.26
N VAL A 341 8.66 -20.45 18.91
CA VAL A 341 9.06 -21.87 18.95
C VAL A 341 9.88 -22.24 20.18
N ALA A 342 10.06 -21.31 21.13
CA ALA A 342 10.87 -21.48 22.34
C ALA A 342 12.31 -21.94 22.06
N VAL A 343 12.94 -21.41 21.01
CA VAL A 343 14.34 -21.69 20.65
C VAL A 343 15.14 -20.41 20.89
N PRO A 344 16.15 -20.39 21.79
CA PRO A 344 16.92 -19.18 22.04
C PRO A 344 17.73 -18.75 20.81
N SER A 345 17.68 -17.46 20.49
CA SER A 345 18.48 -16.86 19.41
C SER A 345 19.84 -16.40 19.95
N SER A 346 20.89 -16.62 19.16
CA SER A 346 22.24 -16.14 19.48
C SER A 346 22.33 -14.63 19.33
N SER A 347 22.99 -13.95 20.26
CA SER A 347 23.31 -12.52 20.14
C SER A 347 24.06 -12.21 18.85
N TRP A 348 24.95 -13.11 18.43
CA TRP A 348 25.67 -13.02 17.15
C TRP A 348 24.75 -13.04 15.93
N LEU A 349 23.70 -13.87 15.95
CA LEU A 349 22.71 -13.94 14.86
C LEU A 349 21.93 -12.63 14.76
N LEU A 350 21.53 -12.06 15.90
CA LEU A 350 20.81 -10.79 15.92
C LEU A 350 21.71 -9.63 15.44
N ALA A 351 22.97 -9.61 15.85
CA ALA A 351 23.94 -8.61 15.39
C ALA A 351 24.20 -8.75 13.87
N PHE A 352 24.43 -9.97 13.37
CA PHE A 352 24.58 -10.26 11.94
C PHE A 352 23.36 -9.76 11.15
N SER A 353 22.16 -10.10 11.63
CA SER A 353 20.88 -9.68 11.07
C SER A 353 20.78 -8.15 10.98
N MET A 354 21.08 -7.44 12.08
CA MET A 354 21.02 -5.98 12.07
C MET A 354 21.91 -5.37 10.98
N PHE A 355 23.16 -5.81 10.85
CA PHE A 355 24.09 -5.28 9.86
C PHE A 355 23.73 -5.64 8.42
N ILE A 356 23.33 -6.89 8.15
CA ILE A 356 22.96 -7.29 6.78
C ILE A 356 21.69 -6.59 6.31
N PHE A 357 20.68 -6.45 7.18
CA PHE A 357 19.45 -5.73 6.82
C PHE A 357 19.63 -4.22 6.79
N MET A 358 20.57 -3.66 7.56
CA MET A 358 20.99 -2.27 7.42
C MET A 358 21.63 -2.02 6.05
N SER A 359 22.50 -2.92 5.59
CA SER A 359 23.05 -2.86 4.22
C SER A 359 21.95 -2.86 3.16
N LEU A 360 20.98 -3.78 3.25
CA LEU A 360 19.85 -3.83 2.31
C LEU A 360 18.91 -2.62 2.40
N ALA A 361 18.75 -2.05 3.59
CA ALA A 361 17.95 -0.84 3.77
C ALA A 361 18.63 0.39 3.15
N PHE A 362 19.95 0.54 3.31
CA PHE A 362 20.73 1.57 2.59
C PHE A 362 20.68 1.37 1.08
N LEU A 363 20.83 0.13 0.60
CA LEU A 363 20.71 -0.21 -0.81
C LEU A 363 19.34 0.20 -1.38
N LYS A 364 18.27 0.02 -0.61
CA LYS A 364 16.94 0.49 -0.98
C LYS A 364 16.88 2.02 -1.12
N ARG A 365 17.50 2.77 -0.19
CA ARG A 365 17.56 4.24 -0.29
C ARG A 365 18.36 4.67 -1.52
N TYR A 366 19.49 4.01 -1.76
CA TYR A 366 20.36 4.25 -2.89
C TYR A 366 19.62 4.11 -4.23
N VAL A 367 18.88 2.99 -4.41
CA VAL A 367 18.08 2.76 -5.62
C VAL A 367 16.95 3.79 -5.76
N GLU A 368 16.26 4.14 -4.66
CA GLU A 368 15.19 5.14 -4.70
C GLU A 368 15.72 6.54 -5.09
N LEU A 369 16.91 6.94 -4.62
CA LEU A 369 17.55 8.20 -5.02
C LEU A 369 17.97 8.21 -6.50
N LEU A 370 18.52 7.09 -7.00
CA LEU A 370 18.90 6.98 -8.41
C LEU A 370 17.71 7.04 -9.39
N GLN A 371 16.49 6.78 -8.91
CA GLN A 371 15.26 6.84 -9.70
C GLN A 371 14.60 8.23 -9.71
N LEU A 372 15.10 9.19 -8.92
CA LEU A 372 14.58 10.55 -8.94
C LEU A 372 14.83 11.20 -10.32
N THR A 373 13.77 11.75 -10.90
CA THR A 373 13.81 12.51 -12.16
C THR A 373 13.29 13.91 -11.89
N GLY A 374 14.16 14.92 -12.01
CA GLY A 374 13.82 16.33 -11.77
C GLY A 374 13.71 16.77 -10.30
N ASP A 375 13.32 15.87 -9.38
CA ASP A 375 13.28 16.14 -7.95
C ASP A 375 14.67 15.98 -7.30
N LYS A 376 15.07 16.92 -6.44
CA LYS A 376 16.35 16.88 -5.71
C LYS A 376 16.30 16.10 -4.40
N THR A 377 15.10 15.80 -3.89
CA THR A 377 14.92 15.20 -2.56
C THR A 377 13.86 14.10 -2.58
N LEU A 378 14.06 13.07 -1.77
CA LEU A 378 13.04 12.05 -1.51
C LEU A 378 11.95 12.61 -0.59
N LYS A 379 10.77 12.86 -1.16
CA LYS A 379 9.59 13.32 -0.42
C LYS A 379 9.31 12.42 0.79
N ASN A 380 9.13 13.03 1.96
CA ASN A 380 8.82 12.40 3.25
C ASN A 380 9.93 11.53 3.85
N ARG A 381 11.20 11.68 3.44
CA ARG A 381 12.33 10.91 4.00
C ARG A 381 13.60 11.72 4.28
N ASN A 382 13.66 12.97 3.84
CA ASN A 382 14.77 13.89 4.08
C ASN A 382 16.13 13.37 3.59
N TYR A 383 16.15 12.64 2.47
CA TYR A 383 17.37 12.31 1.72
C TYR A 383 17.44 13.17 0.47
N GLU A 384 18.63 13.58 0.11
CA GLU A 384 18.94 14.38 -1.07
C GLU A 384 19.79 13.58 -2.06
N VAL A 385 19.78 13.97 -3.34
CA VAL A 385 20.59 13.31 -4.37
C VAL A 385 22.09 13.37 -4.01
N ASP A 386 22.52 14.40 -3.30
CA ASP A 386 23.90 14.58 -2.88
C ASP A 386 24.32 13.58 -1.77
N ASP A 387 23.37 12.93 -1.08
CA ASP A 387 23.65 11.91 -0.07
C ASP A 387 24.05 10.55 -0.67
N ILE A 388 23.95 10.38 -1.99
CA ILE A 388 24.17 9.09 -2.68
C ILE A 388 25.54 8.50 -2.35
N GLU A 389 26.60 9.30 -2.33
CA GLU A 389 27.96 8.82 -2.04
C GLU A 389 28.09 8.36 -0.58
N MET A 390 27.50 9.10 0.36
CA MET A 390 27.48 8.72 1.77
C MET A 390 26.73 7.39 1.96
N ILE A 391 25.55 7.24 1.34
CA ILE A 391 24.78 5.99 1.41
C ILE A 391 25.53 4.82 0.75
N ALA A 392 26.20 5.07 -0.38
CA ALA A 392 26.99 4.08 -1.10
C ALA A 392 28.24 3.63 -0.31
N SER A 393 28.74 4.44 0.62
CA SER A 393 29.82 4.03 1.53
C SER A 393 29.30 3.26 2.75
N MET A 394 28.24 3.75 3.41
CA MET A 394 27.66 3.15 4.61
C MET A 394 27.04 1.77 4.35
N GLY A 395 26.44 1.61 3.17
CA GLY A 395 25.72 0.40 2.81
C GLY A 395 26.60 -0.86 2.68
N PRO A 396 27.61 -0.91 1.80
CA PRO A 396 28.57 -2.00 1.72
C PRO A 396 29.32 -2.21 3.03
N ALA A 397 29.75 -1.13 3.71
CA ALA A 397 30.43 -1.21 4.99
C ALA A 397 29.58 -1.96 6.04
N SER A 398 28.28 -1.67 6.12
CA SER A 398 27.34 -2.42 6.96
C SER A 398 27.30 -3.90 6.60
N GLY A 399 27.32 -4.23 5.31
CA GLY A 399 27.35 -5.63 4.84
C GLY A 399 28.65 -6.33 5.25
N TYR A 400 29.80 -5.70 5.09
CA TYR A 400 31.09 -6.26 5.48
C TYR A 400 31.20 -6.44 6.99
N LEU A 401 30.64 -5.52 7.78
CA LEU A 401 30.50 -5.71 9.23
C LEU A 401 29.63 -6.92 9.58
N ALA A 402 28.58 -7.22 8.80
CA ALA A 402 27.83 -8.46 8.98
C ALA A 402 28.72 -9.69 8.76
N VAL A 403 29.56 -9.70 7.73
CA VAL A 403 30.50 -10.80 7.49
C VAL A 403 31.51 -10.92 8.63
N LEU A 404 32.04 -9.80 9.14
CA LEU A 404 32.93 -9.80 10.31
C LEU A 404 32.25 -10.40 11.55
N VAL A 405 31.00 -10.01 11.82
CA VAL A 405 30.22 -10.58 12.92
C VAL A 405 30.00 -12.09 12.72
N PHE A 406 29.78 -12.53 11.48
CA PHE A 406 29.68 -13.95 11.15
C PHE A 406 31.01 -14.70 11.38
N SER A 407 32.17 -14.13 11.00
CA SER A 407 33.47 -14.78 11.26
C SER A 407 33.78 -14.89 12.76
N LEU A 408 33.40 -13.89 13.54
CA LEU A 408 33.48 -13.94 15.01
C LEU A 408 32.57 -15.02 15.59
N TYR A 409 31.37 -15.18 15.04
CA TYR A 409 30.46 -16.27 15.42
C TYR A 409 31.05 -17.65 15.14
N VAL A 410 31.61 -17.88 13.95
CA VAL A 410 32.25 -19.16 13.59
C VAL A 410 33.40 -19.50 14.54
N SER A 411 34.10 -18.49 15.04
CA SER A 411 35.21 -18.64 15.99
C SER A 411 34.77 -18.87 17.44
N SER A 412 33.46 -18.86 17.74
CA SER A 412 32.96 -19.01 19.10
C SER A 412 32.84 -20.47 19.53
N GLU A 413 33.05 -20.74 20.82
CA GLU A 413 32.96 -22.09 21.42
C GLU A 413 31.61 -22.78 21.16
N LYS A 414 30.52 -22.00 21.02
CA LYS A 414 29.18 -22.52 20.71
C LYS A 414 29.15 -23.24 19.36
N VAL A 415 29.86 -22.74 18.36
CA VAL A 415 29.88 -23.35 17.02
C VAL A 415 30.64 -24.67 17.03
N SER A 416 31.72 -24.75 17.79
CA SER A 416 32.49 -26.00 17.98
C SER A 416 31.67 -27.12 18.63
N LEU A 417 30.62 -26.80 19.39
CA LEU A 417 29.70 -27.78 19.97
C LEU A 417 28.60 -28.24 18.99
N LEU A 418 28.24 -27.40 18.01
CA LEU A 418 27.14 -27.63 17.06
C LEU A 418 27.60 -28.29 15.75
N TYR A 419 28.86 -28.10 15.36
CA TYR A 419 29.42 -28.53 14.09
C TYR A 419 30.67 -29.38 14.28
N SER A 420 30.71 -30.52 13.58
CA SER A 420 31.84 -31.45 13.59
C SER A 420 33.11 -30.87 12.97
N SER A 421 32.97 -29.98 11.99
CA SER A 421 34.07 -29.29 11.32
C SER A 421 33.75 -27.81 11.10
N PRO A 422 33.92 -26.95 12.13
CA PRO A 422 33.64 -25.51 12.05
C PRO A 422 34.43 -24.77 10.96
N PHE A 423 35.62 -25.26 10.59
CA PHE A 423 36.48 -24.63 9.59
C PHE A 423 35.79 -24.47 8.23
N ILE A 424 34.91 -25.41 7.85
CA ILE A 424 34.15 -25.35 6.59
C ILE A 424 33.25 -24.10 6.54
N LEU A 425 32.75 -23.63 7.69
CA LEU A 425 31.90 -22.45 7.76
C LEU A 425 32.66 -21.16 7.38
N TRP A 426 33.99 -21.13 7.48
CA TRP A 426 34.77 -19.98 7.03
C TRP A 426 34.63 -19.71 5.54
N LEU A 427 34.36 -20.74 4.72
CA LEU A 427 34.09 -20.59 3.29
C LEU A 427 32.83 -19.79 2.99
N ILE A 428 31.91 -19.64 3.96
CA ILE A 428 30.73 -18.78 3.81
C ILE A 428 31.12 -17.29 3.78
N CYS A 429 32.20 -16.89 4.46
CA CYS A 429 32.65 -15.49 4.50
C CYS A 429 32.95 -14.91 3.11
N PRO A 430 33.84 -15.49 2.27
CA PRO A 430 34.10 -14.97 0.92
C PRO A 430 32.86 -15.02 0.02
N ILE A 431 31.96 -16.00 0.21
CA ILE A 431 30.70 -16.09 -0.53
C ILE A 431 29.78 -14.91 -0.19
N LEU A 432 29.63 -14.57 1.10
CA LEU A 432 28.84 -13.42 1.54
C LEU A 432 29.46 -12.10 1.07
N LEU A 433 30.79 -11.94 1.15
CA LEU A 433 31.49 -10.76 0.61
C LEU A 433 31.23 -10.59 -0.89
N TYR A 434 31.30 -11.68 -1.66
CA TYR A 434 30.97 -11.65 -3.08
C TYR A 434 29.51 -11.23 -3.31
N TRP A 435 28.55 -11.81 -2.57
CA TRP A 435 27.13 -11.47 -2.73
C TRP A 435 26.85 -10.00 -2.43
N ILE A 436 27.32 -9.49 -1.28
CA ILE A 436 27.15 -8.09 -0.88
C ILE A 436 27.73 -7.17 -1.95
N THR A 437 28.98 -7.42 -2.34
CA THR A 437 29.67 -6.61 -3.35
C THR A 437 28.90 -6.63 -4.67
N ARG A 438 28.52 -7.81 -5.16
CA ARG A 438 27.75 -7.97 -6.40
C ARG A 438 26.46 -7.17 -6.37
N VAL A 439 25.67 -7.27 -5.31
CA VAL A 439 24.38 -6.58 -5.21
C VAL A 439 24.55 -5.05 -5.28
N TRP A 440 25.56 -4.51 -4.60
CA TRP A 440 25.88 -3.07 -4.66
C TRP A 440 26.35 -2.63 -6.05
N PHE A 441 27.17 -3.43 -6.74
CA PHE A 441 27.55 -3.17 -8.13
C PHE A 441 26.35 -3.18 -9.10
N LEU A 442 25.40 -4.09 -8.92
CA LEU A 442 24.18 -4.14 -9.74
C LEU A 442 23.28 -2.93 -9.52
N ALA A 443 23.14 -2.48 -8.27
CA ALA A 443 22.40 -1.25 -7.96
C ALA A 443 23.07 -0.02 -8.56
N HIS A 444 24.39 0.09 -8.46
CA HIS A 444 25.16 1.17 -9.11
C HIS A 444 24.95 1.21 -10.62
N ARG A 445 24.88 0.05 -11.27
CA ARG A 445 24.59 -0.10 -12.71
C ARG A 445 23.11 0.11 -13.08
N ARG A 446 22.24 0.50 -12.14
CA ARG A 446 20.79 0.66 -12.32
C ARG A 446 20.06 -0.60 -12.80
N GLN A 447 20.61 -1.78 -12.49
CA GLN A 447 20.02 -3.08 -12.85
C GLN A 447 19.09 -3.62 -11.75
N MET A 448 19.03 -2.93 -10.60
CA MET A 448 18.11 -3.22 -9.50
C MET A 448 16.99 -2.18 -9.48
N LEU A 449 15.83 -2.53 -10.03
CA LEU A 449 14.65 -1.65 -10.08
C LEU A 449 13.65 -1.94 -8.94
N ASP A 450 13.75 -3.12 -8.33
CA ASP A 450 12.82 -3.64 -7.34
C ASP A 450 13.38 -3.57 -5.91
N ASP A 451 12.53 -3.86 -4.91
CA ASP A 451 12.92 -3.96 -3.50
C ASP A 451 14.07 -4.99 -3.34
N PRO A 452 15.16 -4.66 -2.62
CA PRO A 452 16.33 -5.54 -2.51
C PRO A 452 16.02 -6.96 -2.01
N VAL A 453 15.00 -7.11 -1.17
CA VAL A 453 14.58 -8.44 -0.70
C VAL A 453 13.89 -9.21 -1.81
N GLN A 454 13.07 -8.54 -2.62
CA GLN A 454 12.43 -9.16 -3.78
C GLN A 454 13.46 -9.57 -4.84
N PHE A 455 14.49 -8.75 -5.06
CA PHE A 455 15.62 -9.12 -5.91
C PHE A 455 16.32 -10.39 -5.38
N ALA A 456 16.62 -10.45 -4.09
CA ALA A 456 17.26 -11.62 -3.48
C ALA A 456 16.43 -12.91 -3.65
N LEU A 457 15.10 -12.80 -3.70
CA LEU A 457 14.19 -13.93 -3.91
C LEU A 457 14.02 -14.36 -5.37
N THR A 458 14.39 -13.51 -6.34
CA THR A 458 14.17 -13.77 -7.77
C THR A 458 15.47 -14.00 -8.54
N ASP A 459 16.59 -13.47 -8.06
CA ASP A 459 17.90 -13.55 -8.70
C ASP A 459 18.49 -14.97 -8.61
N LYS A 460 18.76 -15.57 -9.77
CA LYS A 460 19.28 -16.94 -9.89
C LYS A 460 20.64 -17.13 -9.20
N ILE A 461 21.51 -16.13 -9.27
CA ILE A 461 22.84 -16.19 -8.65
C ILE A 461 22.72 -16.14 -7.12
N THR A 462 21.78 -15.37 -6.59
CA THR A 462 21.47 -15.37 -5.15
C THR A 462 20.99 -16.75 -4.67
N TRP A 463 20.13 -17.43 -5.44
CA TRP A 463 19.73 -18.81 -5.13
C TRP A 463 20.89 -19.81 -5.18
N LEU A 464 21.80 -19.68 -6.16
CA LEU A 464 23.02 -20.49 -6.21
C LEU A 464 23.88 -20.27 -4.95
N ILE A 465 24.06 -19.02 -4.54
CA ILE A 465 24.81 -18.66 -3.33
C ILE A 465 24.15 -19.25 -2.07
N VAL A 466 22.83 -19.13 -1.93
CA VAL A 466 22.08 -19.72 -0.82
C VAL A 466 22.25 -21.24 -0.81
N ALA A 467 22.17 -21.90 -1.96
CA ALA A 467 22.39 -23.34 -2.08
C ALA A 467 23.83 -23.73 -1.67
N CYS A 468 24.85 -22.99 -2.10
CA CYS A 468 26.23 -23.20 -1.68
C CYS A 468 26.39 -23.06 -0.16
N ILE A 469 25.79 -22.03 0.46
CA ILE A 469 25.82 -21.84 1.91
C ILE A 469 25.15 -23.03 2.63
N ILE A 470 23.99 -23.49 2.16
CA ILE A 470 23.30 -24.65 2.74
C ILE A 470 24.18 -25.90 2.64
N ILE A 471 24.81 -26.15 1.50
CA ILE A 471 25.73 -27.29 1.32
C ILE A 471 26.90 -27.20 2.30
N LEU A 472 27.52 -26.02 2.44
CA LEU A 472 28.63 -25.82 3.39
C LEU A 472 28.22 -26.04 4.84
N VAL A 473 27.03 -25.58 5.24
CA VAL A 473 26.47 -25.82 6.59
C VAL A 473 26.23 -27.32 6.82
N LEU A 474 25.68 -28.04 5.84
CA LEU A 474 25.47 -29.49 5.93
C LEU A 474 26.80 -30.25 6.00
N LEU A 475 27.79 -29.87 5.19
CA LEU A 475 29.13 -30.47 5.22
C LEU A 475 29.83 -30.20 6.56
N ALA A 476 29.76 -28.98 7.09
CA ALA A 476 30.31 -28.63 8.40
C ALA A 476 29.72 -29.47 9.53
N LYS A 477 28.46 -29.91 9.39
CA LYS A 477 27.78 -30.75 10.36
C LYS A 477 28.14 -32.24 10.20
N LEU A 478 28.14 -32.74 8.96
CA LEU A 478 28.24 -34.17 8.65
C LEU A 478 29.67 -34.69 8.57
N VAL A 479 30.65 -33.86 8.19
CA VAL A 479 32.05 -34.27 8.08
C VAL A 479 32.67 -34.33 9.47
N SER A 480 32.87 -35.54 10.00
CA SER A 480 33.60 -35.77 11.24
C SER A 480 35.07 -35.36 11.07
N GLY A 481 35.62 -34.67 12.07
CA GLY A 481 36.93 -34.00 12.06
C GLY A 481 38.17 -34.87 11.82
N GLN A 482 38.04 -36.13 11.40
CA GLN A 482 39.20 -36.98 11.05
C GLN A 482 39.76 -36.70 9.65
N ILE A 483 39.01 -36.03 8.75
CA ILE A 483 39.45 -35.80 7.36
C ILE A 483 40.13 -34.43 7.17
N VAL A 484 39.98 -33.49 8.11
CA VAL A 484 40.53 -32.12 7.99
C VAL A 484 41.74 -31.92 8.91
N ASN A 485 42.66 -32.88 8.90
CA ASN A 485 44.07 -32.63 9.26
C ASN A 485 44.83 -32.32 7.96
N PHE A 486 44.41 -31.28 7.24
CA PHE A 486 45.31 -30.66 6.25
C PHE A 486 46.12 -29.61 6.99
N GLY A 487 47.39 -29.93 7.23
CA GLY A 487 48.40 -29.02 7.75
C GLY A 487 48.55 -27.79 6.84
N LEU A 488 47.72 -26.80 7.09
CA LEU A 488 47.83 -25.44 6.59
C LEU A 488 47.71 -24.58 7.86
N PHE A 489 48.76 -23.83 8.17
CA PHE A 489 49.04 -23.14 9.43
C PHE A 489 49.77 -24.00 10.49
N ALA A 490 50.99 -24.42 10.13
CA ALA A 490 52.12 -24.39 11.05
C ALA A 490 52.73 -22.97 11.03
#